data_AF-T1C6H5-F1
#
_entry.id   AF-T1C6H5-F1
#
_cell.length_a   1.000
_cell.length_b   1.000
_cell.length_c   1.000
_cell.angle_alpha   90.00
_cell.angle_beta   90.00
_cell.angle_gamma   90.00
#
_symmetry.space_group_name_H-M   'P 1'
#
loop_
_entity.id
_entity.type
_entity.pdbx_description
1 polymer ?
#
loop_
_entity_poly.entity_id
_entity_poly.type
_entity_poly.pdbx_seq_one_letter_code
_entity_poly.pdbx_strand_id
1 'polypeptide(L)' 'AEDLCEYRFNTGAARHLFCKTCGVKSFYVPRSHPDGIDVNLRCVDPDCVPGYTLQAFHDAERAAETAALVHLSVPDLR' A
#
# COMPACT_ATOMS: atom_id res chain seq x y z
N ALA A 1 -4.41 13.48 9.44
CA ALA A 1 -4.75 12.09 9.83
C ALA A 1 -6.12 11.98 10.51
N GLU A 2 -6.73 13.09 10.94
CA GLU A 2 -7.98 13.09 11.70
C GLU A 2 -9.15 12.41 10.95
N ASP A 3 -9.13 12.46 9.61
CA ASP A 3 -10.15 11.85 8.75
C ASP A 3 -9.86 10.39 8.36
N LEU A 4 -8.76 9.78 8.85
CA LEU A 4 -8.42 8.39 8.56
C LEU A 4 -8.82 7.47 9.71
N CYS A 5 -9.51 6.39 9.39
CA CYS A 5 -9.71 5.24 10.26
C CYS A 5 -8.64 4.19 10.00
N GLU A 6 -8.13 3.58 11.07
CA GLU A 6 -7.22 2.44 10.99
C GLU A 6 -7.97 1.16 11.40
N TYR A 7 -7.88 0.13 10.57
CA TYR A 7 -8.37 -1.20 10.84
C TYR A 7 -7.23 -2.22 10.76
N ARG A 8 -7.18 -3.10 11.76
CA ARG A 8 -6.20 -4.19 11.86
C ARG A 8 -6.92 -5.49 12.17
N PHE A 9 -6.44 -6.59 11.59
CA PHE A 9 -6.98 -7.93 11.84
C PHE A 9 -5.87 -8.98 11.77
N ASN A 10 -6.20 -10.23 12.14
CA ASN A 10 -5.27 -11.36 12.18
C ASN A 10 -4.02 -11.05 13.02
N THR A 11 -2.83 -10.95 12.41
CA THR A 11 -1.58 -10.64 13.12
C THR A 11 -1.45 -9.17 13.51
N GLY A 12 -2.34 -8.29 13.01
CA GLY A 12 -2.28 -6.85 13.24
C GLY A 12 -1.09 -6.14 12.58
N ALA A 13 -0.35 -6.84 11.71
CA ALA A 13 0.82 -6.29 11.02
C ALA A 13 0.44 -5.33 9.89
N ALA A 14 -0.59 -5.65 9.10
CA ALA A 14 -1.12 -4.71 8.11
C ALA A 14 -1.92 -3.61 8.80
N ARG A 15 -1.72 -2.36 8.37
CA ARG A 15 -2.46 -1.19 8.84
C ARG A 15 -3.36 -0.68 7.72
N HIS A 16 -4.62 -1.08 7.71
CA HIS A 16 -5.58 -0.65 6.69
C HIS A 16 -6.09 0.75 7.03
N LEU A 17 -5.75 1.74 6.21
CA LEU A 17 -6.11 3.15 6.42
C LEU A 17 -7.15 3.59 5.39
N PHE A 18 -8.28 4.14 5.82
CA PHE A 18 -9.33 4.59 4.91
C PHE A 18 -10.02 5.85 5.42
N CYS A 19 -10.60 6.63 4.51
CA CYS A 19 -11.34 7.84 4.85
C CYS A 19 -12.61 7.49 5.64
N LYS A 20 -12.79 8.12 6.80
CA LYS A 20 -13.98 7.98 7.66
C LYS A 20 -15.28 8.39 6.96
N THR A 21 -15.18 9.34 6.03
CA THR A 21 -16.34 9.96 5.38
C THR A 21 -16.78 9.18 4.15
N CYS A 22 -15.85 8.79 3.27
CA CYS A 22 -16.18 8.14 1.99
C CYS A 22 -15.72 6.68 1.87
N GLY A 23 -14.98 6.14 2.84
CA GLY A 23 -14.53 4.75 2.85
C GLY A 23 -13.35 4.43 1.92
N VAL A 24 -12.84 5.41 1.15
CA VAL A 24 -11.73 5.18 0.21
C VAL A 24 -10.43 4.88 0.96
N LYS A 25 -9.76 3.79 0.56
CA LYS A 25 -8.40 3.42 0.97
C LYS A 25 -7.41 4.04 -0.02
N SER A 26 -6.93 5.26 0.27
CA SER A 26 -5.95 5.95 -0.57
C SER A 26 -4.55 5.35 -0.43
N PHE A 27 -4.20 4.86 0.76
CA PHE A 27 -2.97 4.12 1.02
C PHE A 27 -3.12 3.21 2.23
N TYR A 28 -2.20 2.26 2.41
CA TYR A 28 -2.11 1.43 3.63
C TYR A 28 -0.71 0.83 3.80
N VAL A 29 -0.42 0.31 5.01
CA VAL A 29 0.82 -0.46 5.26
C VAL A 29 0.50 -1.95 5.07
N PRO A 30 1.05 -2.62 4.03
CA PRO A 30 0.80 -4.03 3.80
C PRO A 30 1.59 -4.91 4.77
N ARG A 31 1.06 -6.12 5.03
CA ARG A 31 1.76 -7.11 5.87
C ARG A 31 3.07 -7.60 5.24
N SER A 32 3.09 -7.77 3.91
CA SER A 32 4.25 -8.30 3.18
C SER A 32 5.44 -7.35 3.15
N HIS A 33 5.17 -6.05 3.25
CA HIS A 33 6.16 -4.98 3.27
C HIS A 33 5.78 -4.00 4.38
N PRO A 34 6.03 -4.36 5.67
CA PRO A 34 5.56 -3.59 6.82
C PRO A 34 6.25 -2.22 6.98
N ASP A 35 7.35 -2.03 6.28
CA ASP A 35 8.15 -0.81 6.11
C ASP A 35 7.81 -0.06 4.80
N GLY A 36 6.87 -0.57 4.01
CA GLY A 36 6.39 0.04 2.77
C GLY A 36 5.01 0.67 2.89
N ILE A 37 4.63 1.42 1.86
CA ILE A 37 3.27 1.96 1.67
C ILE A 37 2.75 1.50 0.32
N ASP A 38 1.55 0.93 0.32
CA ASP A 38 0.79 0.64 -0.89
C ASP A 38 -0.19 1.80 -1.13
N VAL A 39 -0.13 2.38 -2.33
CA VAL A 39 -0.89 3.58 -2.73
C VAL A 39 -1.88 3.22 -3.83
N ASN A 40 -3.13 3.66 -3.66
CA ASN A 40 -4.11 3.61 -4.73
C ASN A 40 -3.82 4.71 -5.76
N LEU A 41 -3.30 4.32 -6.92
CA LEU A 41 -2.93 5.24 -8.01
C LEU A 41 -4.07 6.16 -8.46
N ARG A 42 -5.34 5.73 -8.31
CA ARG A 42 -6.51 6.57 -8.65
C ARG A 42 -6.71 7.75 -7.69
N CYS A 43 -6.02 7.76 -6.56
CA CYS A 43 -6.05 8.83 -5.55
C CYS A 43 -4.83 9.76 -5.66
N VAL A 44 -3.99 9.59 -6.67
CA VAL A 44 -2.79 10.40 -6.87
C VAL A 44 -3.04 11.40 -7.99
N ASP A 45 -2.69 12.67 -7.76
CA ASP A 45 -2.78 13.69 -8.79
C ASP A 45 -1.81 13.35 -9.94
N PRO A 46 -2.24 13.46 -11.20
CA PRO A 46 -1.39 13.11 -12.35
C PRO A 46 -0.04 13.85 -12.38
N ASP A 47 -0.01 15.10 -11.88
CA ASP A 47 1.20 15.92 -11.84
C ASP A 47 2.22 15.44 -10.79
N CYS A 48 1.79 14.65 -9.80
CA CYS A 48 2.67 14.12 -8.75
C CYS A 48 3.44 12.86 -9.18
N VAL A 49 2.97 12.15 -10.22
CA VAL A 49 3.59 10.92 -10.72
C VAL A 49 3.73 11.03 -12.24
N PRO A 50 4.87 11.54 -12.74
CA PRO A 50 5.06 11.83 -14.15
C PRO A 50 5.12 10.58 -15.04
N GLY A 51 5.22 9.39 -14.43
CA GLY A 51 5.14 8.11 -15.13
C GLY A 51 4.99 6.93 -14.17
N TYR A 52 4.35 5.87 -14.64
CA TYR A 52 4.25 4.60 -13.94
C TYR A 52 4.24 3.45 -14.94
N THR A 53 4.67 2.27 -14.50
CA THR A 53 4.54 1.03 -15.26
C THR A 53 3.50 0.15 -14.57
N LEU A 54 2.59 -0.43 -15.35
CA LEU A 54 1.62 -1.41 -14.85
C LEU A 54 2.16 -2.81 -15.06
N GLN A 55 2.27 -3.55 -13.97
CA GLN A 55 2.56 -4.97 -13.97
C GLN A 55 1.40 -5.68 -13.27
N ALA A 56 0.90 -6.76 -13.87
CA ALA A 56 -0.09 -7.61 -13.22
C ALA A 56 0.56 -8.33 -12.03
N PHE A 57 -0.19 -8.48 -10.94
CA PHE A 57 0.21 -9.29 -9.80
C PHE A 57 -0.58 -10.59 -9.81
N HIS A 58 0.11 -11.71 -9.97
CA HIS A 58 -0.49 -13.03 -10.06
C HIS A 58 -0.36 -13.77 -8.73
N ASP A 59 -1.49 -14.03 -8.09
CA ASP A 59 -1.53 -14.71 -6.79
C ASP A 59 -0.91 -16.12 -6.82
N ALA A 60 -0.87 -16.78 -7.98
CA ALA A 60 -0.19 -18.06 -8.17
C ALA A 60 1.34 -17.97 -7.99
N GLU A 61 1.94 -16.80 -8.29
CA GLU A 61 3.37 -16.53 -8.19
C GLU A 61 3.70 -15.54 -7.05
N ARG A 62 2.75 -15.33 -6.13
CA ARG A 62 2.80 -14.33 -5.04
C ARG A 62 4.15 -14.25 -4.35
N ALA A 63 4.77 -15.38 -4.03
CA ALA A 63 6.05 -15.41 -3.31
C ALA A 63 7.18 -14.75 -4.11
N ALA A 64 7.30 -15.10 -5.40
CA ALA A 64 8.32 -14.54 -6.28
C ALA A 64 8.05 -13.06 -6.58
N GLU A 65 6.80 -12.70 -6.87
CA GLU A 65 6.43 -11.31 -7.17
C GLU A 65 6.54 -10.39 -5.95
N THR A 66 6.21 -10.89 -4.74
CA THR A 66 6.47 -10.15 -3.49
C THR A 66 7.96 -9.94 -3.31
N ALA A 67 8.78 -10.98 -3.48
CA ALA A 67 10.24 -10.88 -3.34
C ALA A 67 10.85 -9.86 -4.32
N ALA A 68 10.32 -9.79 -5.55
CA ALA A 68 10.77 -8.84 -6.55
C ALA A 68 10.56 -7.37 -6.13
N LEU A 69 9.58 -7.08 -5.27
CA LEU A 69 9.24 -5.73 -4.80
C LEU A 69 9.95 -5.33 -3.50
N VAL A 70 10.67 -6.25 -2.84
CA VAL A 70 11.34 -5.98 -1.55
C VAL A 70 12.28 -4.77 -1.61
N HIS A 71 12.96 -4.57 -2.74
CA HIS A 71 13.88 -3.44 -2.93
C HIS A 71 13.20 -2.06 -2.91
N LEU A 72 11.87 -2.00 -3.05
CA LEU A 72 11.07 -0.78 -2.94
C LEU A 72 10.64 -0.47 -1.50
N SER A 73 10.86 -1.41 -0.58
CA SER A 73 10.58 -1.20 0.84
C SER A 73 11.70 -0.35 1.43
N VAL A 74 11.33 0.74 2.11
CA VAL A 74 12.31 1.69 2.65
C VAL A 74 12.41 1.46 4.16
N PRO A 75 13.58 1.05 4.67
CA PRO A 75 13.78 0.97 6.10
C PRO A 75 13.52 2.35 6.72
N ASP A 76 12.75 2.40 7.80
CA ASP A 76 12.47 3.61 8.58
C ASP A 76 11.67 4.73 7.87
N LEU A 77 10.67 4.38 7.04
CA LEU A 77 9.54 5.28 6.74
C LEU A 77 8.76 5.58 8.04
N ARG A 78 9.24 6.55 8.83
CA ARG A 78 8.54 7.14 9.99
C ARG A 78 7.76 8.38 9.57
#